data_AF-X0XFK3-F1
#
_entry.id   AF-X0XFK3-F1
#
_cell.length_a   1.000
_cell.length_b   1.000
_cell.length_c   1.000
_cell.angle_alpha   90.00
_cell.angle_beta   90.00
_cell.angle_gamma   90.00
#
_symmetry.space_group_name_H-M   'P 1'
#
loop_
_entity.id
_entity.type
_entity.pdbx_description
1 polymer ?
#
loop_
_entity_poly.entity_id
_entity_poly.type
_entity_poly.pdbx_seq_one_letter_code
_entity_poly.pdbx_strand_id
1 'polypeptide(L)'
;MTDFYVIKILLLTALAFIFTIAWTPLLTHFLYKYKLGKQIRDNGSTPVFTKLHAHKAGTPTMGGLLIWVTVLIFGLLFYYLAKFLPWDIFQ
;
A
#
# COMPACT_ATOMS: atom_id res chain seq x y z
N MET A 1 -19.23 16.17 -19.04
CA MET A 1 -17.83 15.75 -19.27
C MET A 1 -17.06 15.72 -17.96
N THR A 2 -16.95 16.84 -17.24
CA THR A 2 -16.25 16.91 -15.94
C THR A 2 -16.77 15.91 -14.92
N ASP A 3 -18.09 15.79 -14.77
CA ASP A 3 -18.71 14.89 -13.78
C ASP A 3 -18.31 13.43 -13.99
N PHE A 4 -18.22 12.99 -15.25
CA PHE A 4 -17.77 11.65 -15.60
C PHE A 4 -16.33 11.39 -15.14
N TYR A 5 -15.42 12.33 -15.37
CA TYR A 5 -14.03 12.20 -14.91
C TYR A 5 -13.93 12.21 -13.39
N VAL A 6 -14.72 13.05 -12.70
CA VAL A 6 -14.76 13.09 -11.23
C VAL A 6 -15.24 11.75 -10.68
N ILE A 7 -16.34 11.21 -11.21
CA ILE A 7 -16.87 9.89 -10.81
C ILE A 7 -15.83 8.80 -11.06
N LYS A 8 -15.18 8.79 -12.24
CA LYS A 8 -14.14 7.81 -12.60
C LYS A 8 -12.97 7.84 -11.61
N ILE A 9 -12.45 9.02 -11.27
CA ILE A 9 -11.34 9.18 -10.31
C ILE A 9 -11.75 8.70 -8.91
N LEU A 10 -12.93 9.10 -8.44
CA LEU A 10 -13.41 8.72 -7.11
C LEU A 10 -13.67 7.21 -7.01
N LEU A 11 -14.22 6.60 -8.06
CA LEU A 11 -14.45 5.17 -8.13
C LEU A 11 -13.12 4.40 -8.08
N LEU A 12 -12.15 4.78 -8.92
CA LEU A 12 -10.82 4.15 -8.92
C LEU A 12 -10.11 4.32 -7.57
N THR A 13 -10.24 5.50 -6.95
CA THR A 13 -9.69 5.77 -5.62
C THR A 13 -10.31 4.86 -4.56
N ALA A 14 -11.64 4.74 -4.55
CA ALA A 14 -12.35 3.87 -3.61
C ALA A 14 -11.97 2.40 -3.80
N LEU A 15 -11.90 1.93 -5.05
CA LEU A 15 -11.48 0.56 -5.37
C LEU A 15 -10.05 0.28 -4.90
N ALA A 16 -9.11 1.18 -5.18
CA ALA A 16 -7.72 1.02 -4.76
C ALA A 16 -7.59 1.03 -3.23
N PHE A 17 -8.35 1.89 -2.55
CA PHE A 17 -8.39 1.96 -1.08
C PHE A 17 -8.91 0.66 -0.46
N ILE A 18 -10.08 0.20 -0.90
CA ILE A 18 -10.70 -1.04 -0.39
C ILE A 18 -9.79 -2.23 -0.65
N PHE A 19 -9.26 -2.36 -1.87
CA PHE A 19 -8.32 -3.42 -2.22
C PHE A 19 -7.09 -3.39 -1.31
N THR A 20 -6.44 -2.22 -1.17
CA THR A 20 -5.23 -2.05 -0.36
C THR A 20 -5.46 -2.47 1.10
N ILE A 21 -6.58 -2.06 1.70
CA ILE A 21 -6.95 -2.49 3.06
C ILE A 21 -7.12 -4.00 3.11
N ALA A 22 -7.84 -4.59 2.14
CA ALA A 22 -8.13 -6.01 2.12
C ALA A 22 -6.87 -6.89 2.10
N TRP A 23 -5.82 -6.49 1.38
CA TRP A 23 -4.57 -7.27 1.29
C TRP A 23 -3.47 -6.83 2.27
N THR A 24 -3.67 -5.74 3.02
CA THR A 24 -2.77 -5.35 4.13
C THR A 24 -2.49 -6.45 5.16
N PRO A 25 -3.46 -7.25 5.64
CA PRO A 25 -3.17 -8.35 6.58
C PRO A 25 -2.23 -9.41 5.99
N LEU A 26 -2.33 -9.68 4.68
CA LEU A 26 -1.44 -10.62 4.00
C LEU A 26 0.01 -10.12 4.00
N LEU A 27 0.23 -8.85 3.62
CA LEU A 27 1.57 -8.27 3.63
C LEU A 27 2.13 -8.17 5.05
N THR A 28 1.35 -7.67 6.00
CA THR A 28 1.83 -7.50 7.37
C THR A 28 2.17 -8.84 8.02
N HIS A 29 1.37 -9.90 7.78
CA HIS A 29 1.71 -11.25 8.22
C HIS A 29 3.06 -11.72 7.65
N PHE A 30 3.30 -11.52 6.35
CA PHE A 30 4.59 -11.82 5.71
C PHE A 30 5.75 -11.05 6.37
N LEU A 31 5.61 -9.72 6.54
CA LEU A 31 6.66 -8.88 7.10
C LEU A 31 6.98 -9.26 8.56
N TYR A 32 5.96 -9.57 9.37
CA TYR A 32 6.16 -10.07 10.73
C TYR A 32 6.85 -11.44 10.75
N LYS A 33 6.41 -12.38 9.89
CA LYS A 33 6.99 -13.73 9.79
C LYS A 33 8.49 -13.69 9.52
N TYR A 34 8.93 -12.79 8.65
CA TYR A 34 10.35 -12.65 8.28
C TYR A 34 11.08 -11.57 9.09
N LYS A 35 10.47 -11.03 10.16
CA LYS A 35 11.05 -10.01 11.05
C LYS A 35 11.56 -8.77 10.30
N LEU A 36 10.89 -8.38 9.23
CA LEU A 36 11.19 -7.20 8.40
C LEU A 36 10.67 -5.92 9.05
N GLY A 37 11.06 -5.69 10.30
CA GLY A 37 10.61 -4.56 11.12
C GLY A 37 11.71 -3.56 11.43
N LYS A 38 11.31 -2.40 11.97
CA LYS A 38 12.23 -1.33 12.33
C LYS A 38 13.03 -1.73 13.57
N GLN A 39 14.35 -1.64 13.48
CA GLN A 39 15.26 -1.77 14.61
C GLN A 39 15.55 -0.38 15.20
N ILE A 40 15.50 -0.26 16.53
CA ILE A 40 15.91 0.95 17.24
C ILE A 40 17.40 0.82 17.56
N ARG A 41 18.17 1.86 17.23
CA ARG A 41 19.61 1.89 17.53
C ARG A 41 19.77 2.22 19.00
N ASP A 42 20.34 1.31 19.76
CA ASP A 42 20.68 1.54 21.16
C ASP A 42 22.19 1.34 21.36
N ASN A 43 22.94 2.44 21.26
CA ASN A 43 24.38 2.47 21.46
C ASN A 43 24.78 3.14 22.79
N GLY A 44 23.81 3.38 23.68
CA GLY A 44 24.02 4.09 24.95
C GLY A 44 24.22 5.61 24.83
N SER A 45 24.43 6.16 23.63
CA SER A 45 24.65 7.60 23.43
C SER A 45 23.35 8.42 23.46
N THR A 46 22.19 7.79 23.30
CA THR A 46 20.89 8.47 23.20
C THR A 46 19.78 7.84 24.07
N PRO A 47 19.96 7.74 25.40
CA PRO A 47 19.07 6.95 26.27
C PRO A 47 17.61 7.45 26.30
N VAL A 48 17.40 8.78 26.25
CA VAL A 48 16.04 9.36 26.22
C VAL A 48 15.35 9.05 24.89
N PHE A 49 16.04 9.21 23.76
CA PHE A 49 15.50 8.91 22.43
C PHE A 49 15.13 7.43 22.30
N THR A 50 16.04 6.54 22.72
CA THR A 50 15.82 5.09 22.70
C THR A 50 14.60 4.71 23.54
N LYS A 51 14.49 5.22 24.77
CA LYS A 51 13.35 4.94 25.66
C LYS A 51 12.01 5.36 25.04
N LEU A 52 11.95 6.53 24.42
CA LEU A 52 10.73 7.02 23.76
C LEU A 52 10.35 6.20 22.52
N HIS A 53 11.33 5.69 21.77
CA HIS A 53 11.10 4.98 20.51
C HIS A 53 11.05 3.45 20.64
N ALA A 54 11.33 2.89 21.82
CA ALA A 54 11.35 1.45 22.06
C ALA A 54 10.05 0.74 21.63
N HIS A 55 8.89 1.39 21.78
CA HIS A 55 7.58 0.83 21.38
C HIS A 55 7.43 0.61 19.86
N LYS A 56 8.26 1.25 19.03
CA LYS A 56 8.27 1.09 17.56
C LYS A 56 9.19 -0.05 17.10
N ALA A 57 9.95 -0.65 18.03
CA ALA A 57 10.82 -1.78 17.69
C ALA A 57 9.98 -2.94 17.18
N GLY A 58 10.37 -3.50 16.04
CA GLY A 58 9.65 -4.62 15.41
C GLY A 58 8.41 -4.22 14.60
N THR A 59 8.02 -2.94 14.57
CA THR A 59 6.97 -2.48 13.65
C THR A 59 7.39 -2.74 12.19
N PRO A 60 6.57 -3.39 11.35
CA PRO A 60 6.89 -3.73 9.98
C PRO A 60 7.39 -2.53 9.18
N THR A 61 8.44 -2.74 8.42
CA THR A 61 8.98 -1.81 7.42
C THR A 61 8.53 -2.24 6.04
N MET A 62 8.62 -1.36 5.04
CA MET A 62 8.19 -1.62 3.65
C MET A 62 6.68 -1.58 3.39
N GLY A 63 5.91 -0.79 4.16
CA GLY A 63 4.50 -0.52 3.84
C GLY A 63 4.26 0.04 2.43
N GLY A 64 5.28 0.65 1.80
CA GLY A 64 5.21 1.11 0.41
C GLY A 64 4.90 0.01 -0.62
N LEU A 65 5.14 -1.27 -0.31
CA LEU A 65 4.68 -2.38 -1.16
C LEU A 65 3.16 -2.34 -1.37
N LEU A 66 2.39 -1.88 -0.37
CA LEU A 66 0.95 -1.71 -0.48
C LEU A 66 0.56 -0.80 -1.65
N ILE A 67 1.36 0.23 -1.90
CA ILE A 67 1.13 1.19 -2.98
C ILE A 67 1.59 0.59 -4.31
N TRP A 68 2.87 0.21 -4.42
CA TRP A 68 3.46 -0.22 -5.69
C TRP A 68 2.78 -1.45 -6.28
N VAL A 69 2.49 -2.46 -5.45
CA VAL A 69 1.84 -3.69 -5.91
C VAL A 69 0.39 -3.40 -6.31
N THR A 70 -0.35 -2.60 -5.55
CA THR A 70 -1.73 -2.23 -5.91
C THR A 70 -1.78 -1.45 -7.23
N VAL A 71 -0.91 -0.46 -7.40
CA VAL A 71 -0.82 0.33 -8.64
C VAL A 71 -0.47 -0.55 -9.83
N LEU A 72 0.50 -1.47 -9.68
CA LEU A 72 0.89 -2.39 -10.73
C LEU A 72 -0.26 -3.34 -11.11
N ILE A 73 -0.93 -3.95 -10.11
CA ILE A 73 -2.07 -4.85 -10.34
C ILE A 73 -3.19 -4.11 -11.08
N PHE A 74 -3.58 -2.92 -10.60
CA PHE A 74 -4.67 -2.16 -11.21
C PHE A 74 -4.30 -1.65 -12.60
N GLY A 75 -3.07 -1.16 -12.78
CA GLY A 75 -2.56 -0.72 -14.07
C GLY A 75 -2.58 -1.83 -15.12
N LEU A 76 -2.08 -3.03 -14.78
CA LEU A 76 -2.12 -4.19 -15.66
C LEU A 76 -3.56 -4.67 -15.89
N LEU A 77 -4.37 -4.76 -14.84
CA LEU A 77 -5.77 -5.18 -14.92
C LEU A 77 -6.55 -4.30 -15.90
N PHE A 78 -6.50 -2.98 -15.72
CA PHE A 78 -7.21 -2.06 -16.60
C PHE A 78 -6.62 -1.99 -18.01
N TYR A 79 -5.30 -2.12 -18.16
CA TYR A 79 -4.66 -2.24 -19.47
C TYR A 79 -5.18 -3.45 -20.26
N TYR A 80 -5.21 -4.63 -19.64
CA TYR A 80 -5.71 -5.83 -20.30
C TYR A 80 -7.22 -5.79 -20.51
N LEU A 81 -8.01 -5.27 -19.54
CA LEU A 81 -9.44 -5.07 -19.73
C LEU A 81 -9.74 -4.16 -20.92
N ALA A 82 -9.04 -3.03 -21.05
CA ALA A 82 -9.19 -2.11 -22.17
C ALA A 82 -8.86 -2.76 -23.52
N LYS A 83 -7.91 -3.71 -23.55
CA LYS A 83 -7.54 -4.43 -24.78
C LYS A 83 -8.62 -5.41 -25.24
N PHE A 84 -9.37 -6.01 -24.31
CA PHE A 84 -10.36 -7.05 -24.62
C PHE A 84 -11.81 -6.55 -24.65
N LEU A 85 -12.12 -5.45 -23.96
CA LEU A 85 -13.46 -4.89 -23.86
C LEU A 85 -13.50 -3.50 -24.54
N PRO A 86 -14.22 -3.32 -25.66
CA PRO A 86 -14.35 -2.04 -26.35
C PRO A 86 -15.37 -1.14 -25.64
N TRP A 87 -15.18 -0.92 -24.35
CA TRP A 87 -16.11 -0.15 -23.52
C TRP A 87 -15.63 1.28 -23.36
N ASP A 88 -16.55 2.24 -23.49
CA ASP A 88 -16.24 3.69 -23.45
C ASP A 88 -15.58 4.15 -22.15
N ILE A 89 -15.70 3.37 -21.06
CA ILE A 89 -15.02 3.66 -19.78
C ILE A 89 -13.50 3.49 -19.85
N PHE A 90 -13.01 2.68 -20.80
CA PHE A 90 -11.59 2.41 -21.02
C PHE A 90 -10.96 3.32 -22.09
N GLN A 91 -11.79 4.00 -22.88
CA GLN A 91 -11.38 5.13 -23.72
C GLN A 91 -11.10 6.37 -22.82
#